data_AF-A0AA88UX36-F1
#
_entry.id   AF-A0AA88UX36-F1
#
_cell.length_a   1.000
_cell.length_b   1.000
_cell.length_c   1.000
_cell.angle_alpha   90.00
_cell.angle_beta   90.00
_cell.angle_gamma   90.00
#
_symmetry.space_group_name_H-M   'P 1'
#
loop_
_entity.id
_entity.type
_entity.pdbx_description
1 polymer ?
#
loop_
_entity_poly.entity_id
_entity_poly.type
_entity_poly.pdbx_seq_one_letter_code
_entity_poly.pdbx_strand_id
1 'polypeptide(L)'
;MAGILKEALAQALVSYYAFAGEVVENAVGEPELLCNNRGVDFMEAVADVKLRDLNLYNPDESIEGKLVPKKKKGVFSIQDLHDTDNLRR
;
A
#
# COMPACT_ATOMS: atom_id res chain seq x y z
N MET A 1 15.42 4.99 5.47
CA MET A 1 14.52 5.36 4.37
C MET A 1 13.05 5.33 4.81
N ALA A 2 12.61 4.34 5.59
CA ALA A 2 11.23 4.23 6.08
C ALA A 2 10.69 5.48 6.82
N GLY A 3 11.54 6.22 7.55
CA GLY A 3 11.13 7.47 8.22
C GLY A 3 10.59 8.53 7.26
N ILE A 4 11.29 8.78 6.14
CA ILE A 4 10.87 9.75 5.12
C ILE A 4 9.54 9.31 4.49
N LEU A 5 9.37 8.01 4.22
CA LEU A 5 8.11 7.48 3.68
C LEU A 5 6.95 7.63 4.66
N LYS A 6 7.16 7.39 5.95
CA LYS A 6 6.14 7.60 7.00
C LYS A 6 5.73 9.06 7.10
N GLU A 7 6.69 9.98 7.08
CA GLU A 7 6.43 11.43 7.13
C GLU A 7 5.65 11.90 5.89
N ALA A 8 6.09 11.49 4.70
CA ALA A 8 5.41 11.82 3.45
C ALA A 8 3.99 11.24 3.40
N LEU A 9 3.79 10.00 3.87
CA LEU A 9 2.47 9.37 3.97
C LEU A 9 1.56 10.13 4.94
N ALA A 10 2.08 10.53 6.11
CA ALA A 10 1.32 11.33 7.06
C ALA A 10 0.88 12.67 6.47
N GLN A 11 1.75 13.34 5.70
CA GLN A 11 1.41 14.57 4.98
C GLN A 11 0.35 14.33 3.89
N ALA A 12 0.49 13.27 3.10
CA ALA A 12 -0.47 12.91 2.06
C ALA A 12 -1.87 12.63 2.64
N LEU A 13 -1.96 11.95 3.79
CA LEU A 13 -3.23 11.66 4.46
C LEU A 13 -3.97 12.91 4.94
N VAL A 14 -3.34 14.09 4.99
CA VAL A 14 -4.08 15.35 5.24
C VAL A 14 -5.02 15.66 4.08
N SER A 15 -4.53 15.58 2.84
CA SER A 15 -5.36 15.80 1.64
C SER A 15 -6.24 14.59 1.32
N TYR A 16 -5.78 13.40 1.70
CA TYR A 16 -6.41 12.11 1.42
C TYR A 16 -6.98 11.46 2.70
N TYR A 17 -7.59 12.27 3.57
CA TYR A 17 -8.03 11.87 4.92
C TYR A 17 -8.99 10.69 4.95
N ALA A 18 -9.78 10.50 3.89
CA ALA A 18 -10.68 9.36 3.72
C ALA A 18 -9.96 8.01 3.89
N PHE A 19 -8.69 7.92 3.46
CA PHE A 19 -7.90 6.69 3.58
C PHE A 19 -7.40 6.42 5.01
N ALA A 20 -7.45 7.41 5.90
CA ALA A 20 -7.14 7.27 7.32
C ALA A 20 -8.39 6.93 8.17
N GLY A 21 -9.52 6.66 7.53
CA GLY A 21 -10.76 6.24 8.18
C GLY A 21 -10.97 4.72 8.19
N GLU A 22 -12.15 4.31 8.63
CA GLU A 22 -12.57 2.91 8.69
C GLU A 22 -13.91 2.71 7.99
N VAL A 23 -14.12 1.55 7.38
CA VAL A 23 -15.43 1.18 6.84
C VAL A 23 -16.24 0.53 7.96
N VAL A 24 -17.38 1.12 8.30
CA VAL A 24 -18.30 0.68 9.34
C VAL A 24 -19.68 0.44 8.74
N GLU A 25 -20.56 -0.27 9.46
CA GLU A 25 -21.97 -0.39 9.06
C GLU A 25 -22.78 0.78 9.64
N ASN A 26 -23.64 1.39 8.82
CA ASN A 26 -24.59 2.39 9.27
C ASN A 26 -25.81 1.76 9.96
N ALA A 27 -26.76 2.58 10.41
CA ALA A 27 -27.95 2.09 11.12
C ALA A 27 -28.85 1.15 10.30
N VAL A 28 -28.71 1.13 8.97
CA VAL A 28 -29.45 0.26 8.06
C VAL A 28 -28.61 -0.91 7.52
N GLY A 29 -27.38 -1.08 8.02
CA GLY A 29 -26.47 -2.18 7.67
C GLY A 29 -25.67 -1.97 6.38
N GLU A 30 -25.64 -0.76 5.83
CA GLU A 30 -24.85 -0.44 4.64
C GLU A 30 -23.45 0.04 5.02
N PRO A 31 -22.42 -0.23 4.20
CA PRO A 31 -21.06 0.22 4.47
C PRO A 31 -20.94 1.74 4.31
N GLU A 32 -20.41 2.39 5.34
CA GLU A 32 -20.12 3.83 5.42
C GLU A 32 -18.66 4.05 5.78
N LEU A 33 -18.06 5.14 5.27
CA LEU A 33 -16.70 5.52 5.61
C LEU A 33 -16.68 6.46 6.81
N LEU A 34 -16.21 5.95 7.95
CA LEU A 34 -15.97 6.74 9.17
C LEU A 34 -14.57 7.38 9.12
N CYS A 35 -14.51 8.69 8.83
CA CYS A 35 -13.26 9.46 8.79
C CYS A 35 -12.77 9.85 10.20
N ASN A 36 -12.37 8.88 11.02
CA ASN A 36 -11.97 9.05 12.43
C ASN A 36 -10.47 9.27 12.66
N ASN A 37 -9.67 9.43 11.59
CA ASN A 37 -8.21 9.52 11.67
C ASN A 37 -7.55 8.33 12.40
N ARG A 38 -8.15 7.14 12.35
CA ARG A 38 -7.53 5.89 12.85
C ARG A 38 -6.17 5.64 12.21
N GLY A 39 -5.96 6.14 11.00
CA GLY A 39 -4.71 6.06 10.28
C GLY A 39 -4.56 4.77 9.48
N VAL A 40 -3.40 4.62 8.85
CA VAL A 40 -3.10 3.48 7.98
C VAL A 40 -2.00 2.61 8.57
N ASP A 41 -2.05 1.32 8.28
CA ASP A 41 -1.00 0.41 8.68
C ASP A 41 0.21 0.58 7.75
N PHE A 42 1.39 0.78 8.33
CA PHE A 42 2.67 0.86 7.61
C PHE A 42 3.59 -0.24 8.10
N MET A 43 4.01 -1.14 7.20
CA MET A 43 4.89 -2.27 7.52
C MET A 43 6.18 -2.17 6.72
N GLU A 44 7.30 -2.45 7.39
CA GLU A 44 8.61 -2.61 6.76
C GLU A 44 8.97 -4.10 6.77
N ALA A 45 9.49 -4.59 5.65
CA ALA A 45 9.87 -5.98 5.48
C ALA A 45 11.15 -6.07 4.66
N VAL A 46 11.89 -7.16 4.87
CA VAL A 46 13.11 -7.48 4.14
C VAL A 46 12.93 -8.87 3.53
N ALA A 47 13.39 -9.03 2.29
CA ALA A 47 13.35 -10.31 1.59
C ALA A 47 14.71 -10.60 0.96
N ASP A 48 15.19 -11.82 1.15
CA ASP A 48 16.44 -12.32 0.53
C ASP A 48 16.16 -12.86 -0.88
N VAL A 49 15.64 -11.99 -1.74
CA VAL A 49 15.30 -12.25 -3.14
C VAL A 49 15.45 -10.95 -3.92
N LYS A 50 15.88 -11.03 -5.18
CA LYS A 50 15.99 -9.84 -6.01
C LYS A 50 14.60 -9.41 -6.46
N LEU A 51 14.35 -8.11 -6.54
CA LEU A 51 13.08 -7.55 -6.99
C LEU A 51 12.63 -8.10 -8.35
N ARG A 52 13.58 -8.23 -9.30
CA ARG A 52 13.32 -8.76 -10.66
C ARG A 52 12.88 -10.23 -10.69
N ASP A 53 13.17 -10.97 -9.62
CA ASP A 53 12.83 -12.39 -9.50
C ASP A 53 11.41 -12.55 -8.88
N LEU A 54 10.75 -11.45 -8.49
CA LEU A 54 9.36 -11.43 -8.02
C LEU A 54 8.38 -11.26 -9.18
N ASN A 55 7.35 -12.11 -9.22
CA ASN A 55 6.20 -11.93 -10.11
C ASN A 55 5.25 -10.87 -9.53
N LEU A 56 5.49 -9.62 -9.90
CA LEU A 56 4.68 -8.47 -9.44
C LEU A 56 3.32 -8.37 -10.16
N TYR A 57 3.16 -9.05 -11.30
CA TYR A 57 1.87 -9.16 -12.00
C TYR A 57 0.91 -10.10 -11.27
N ASN A 58 1.45 -11.17 -10.67
CA ASN A 58 0.70 -12.10 -9.82
C ASN A 58 1.30 -12.14 -8.40
N PRO A 59 0.96 -11.18 -7.53
CA PRO A 59 1.51 -11.12 -6.17
C PRO A 59 1.16 -12.34 -5.32
N ASP A 60 0.07 -13.05 -5.63
CA ASP A 60 -0.31 -14.29 -4.94
C ASP A 60 0.68 -15.44 -5.22
N GLU A 61 1.50 -15.35 -6.26
CA GLU A 61 2.55 -16.35 -6.51
C GLU A 61 3.83 -16.04 -5.73
N SER A 62 4.19 -14.76 -5.63
CA SER A 62 5.51 -14.35 -5.12
C SER A 62 5.53 -13.83 -3.69
N ILE A 63 4.44 -13.18 -3.24
CA ILE A 63 4.39 -12.46 -1.96
C ILE A 63 3.10 -12.73 -1.16
N GLU A 64 2.32 -13.76 -1.52
CA GLU A 64 1.07 -14.10 -0.85
C GLU A 64 1.25 -14.23 0.67
N GLY A 65 0.42 -13.51 1.42
CA GLY A 65 0.41 -13.58 2.87
C GLY A 65 1.66 -13.03 3.57
N LYS A 66 2.65 -12.51 2.83
CA LYS A 66 3.87 -11.90 3.40
C LYS A 66 3.74 -10.39 3.57
N LEU A 67 3.28 -9.70 2.52
CA LEU A 67 3.23 -8.23 2.47
C LEU A 67 1.80 -7.67 2.32
N VAL A 68 0.90 -8.46 1.72
CA VAL A 68 -0.49 -8.06 1.50
C VAL A 68 -1.38 -8.90 2.41
N PRO A 69 -2.27 -8.28 3.21
CA PRO A 69 -3.29 -9.02 3.94
C PRO A 69 -4.11 -9.87 2.96
N LYS A 70 -4.44 -11.12 3.34
CA LYS A 70 -5.30 -11.99 2.51
C LYS A 70 -6.63 -11.29 2.26
N LYS A 71 -6.79 -10.66 1.09
CA LYS A 71 -8.03 -9.99 0.66
C LYS A 71 -8.52 -10.68 -0.60
N LYS A 72 -9.79 -11.10 -0.59
CA LYS A 72 -10.45 -11.70 -1.76
C LYS A 72 -10.55 -10.72 -2.96
N LYS A 73 -10.45 -9.41 -2.70
CA LYS A 73 -10.44 -8.31 -3.67
C LYS A 73 -9.59 -7.17 -3.10
N GLY A 74 -8.58 -6.72 -3.83
CA GLY A 74 -7.69 -5.63 -3.41
C GLY A 74 -6.89 -5.11 -4.59
N VAL A 75 -6.45 -3.85 -4.52
CA VAL A 75 -5.52 -3.28 -5.48
C VAL A 75 -4.13 -3.38 -4.90
N PHE A 76 -3.21 -3.97 -5.64
CA PHE A 76 -1.80 -4.01 -5.32
C PHE A 76 -1.07 -3.12 -6.32
N SER A 77 -0.34 -2.13 -5.81
CA SER A 77 0.40 -1.17 -6.63
C SER A 77 1.85 -1.18 -6.22
N ILE A 78 2.73 -1.19 -7.23
CA ILE A 78 4.17 -1.13 -7.05
C ILE A 78 4.70 0.04 -7.85
N GLN A 79 5.56 0.82 -7.22
CA GLN A 79 6.38 1.81 -7.90
C GLN A 79 7.79 1.26 -8.00
N ASP A 80 8.21 0.97 -9.23
CA ASP A 80 9.62 0.70 -9.55
C ASP A 80 10.21 1.96 -10.18
N LEU A 81 11.24 2.51 -9.55
CA LEU A 81 12.05 3.58 -10.13
C LEU A 81 13.17 2.89 -10.90
N HIS A 82 12.86 2.46 -12.12
CA HIS A 82 13.92 2.04 -13.04
C HIS A 82 14.71 3.29 -13.45
N ASP A 83 16.02 3.27 -13.22
CA ASP A 83 16.93 4.35 -13.59
C ASP A 83 16.74 4.72 -15.07
N THR A 84 16.22 5.93 -15.32
CA THR A 84 16.18 6.56 -16.64
C THR A 84 17.56 7.13 -16.98
N ASP A 85 18.61 6.30 -16.90
CA ASP A 85 19.96 6.69 -17.32
C ASP A 85 20.29 6.27 -18.76
N ASN A 86 19.32 5.71 -19.50
CA ASN A 86 19.50 5.30 -20.90
C ASN A 86 18.66 6.06 -21.94
N LEU A 87 18.09 7.22 -21.59
CA LEU A 87 17.46 8.12 -22.58
C LEU A 87 18.26 9.42 -22.78
N ARG A 88 19.57 9.27 -23.00
CA ARG A 88 20.48 10.31 -23.56
C ARG A 88 21.48 9.72 -24.56
N ARG A 89 20.99 9.00 -25.57
CA ARG A 89 21.71 8.84 -26.84
C ARG A 89 20.84 9.33 -27.98
#